data_AF-A0A916GJE3-F1
#
_entry.id   AF-A0A916GJE3-F1
#
_cell.length_a   1.000
_cell.length_b   1.000
_cell.length_c   1.000
_cell.angle_alpha   90.00
_cell.angle_beta   90.00
_cell.angle_gamma   90.00
#
_symmetry.space_group_name_H-M   'P 1'
#
loop_
_entity.id
_entity.type
_entity.pdbx_description
1 polymer ?
#
loop_
_entity_poly.entity_id
_entity_poly.type
_entity_poly.pdbx_seq_one_letter_code
_entity_poly.pdbx_strand_id
1 'polypeptide(L)'
;MIRLRQPLAALGLLALPALAIAADAVGLTQKQDTNWHAIVMFCIFVAMTMGITYWAAARTKSTADFYTAGGGITGFQNGLAIAGDYMSAATLLGLTAMVYTQGYDGYIYMLAFFAGWPIILFLMAERLRNLGRFTFSDITAYRLDQGKVRTMAAISSLTVVCFYLIAQMVGAGQLIKLLFGLDYNIAIFAVGILMMVYVTFGGMVATTWVQIIKAVMLLSGGTLVMLLAMSQFGFSYADVMKNATAVHKLKD
;
A
#
# COMPACT_ATOMS: atom_id res chain seq x y z
N MET A 1 42.29 13.19 -3.45
CA MET A 1 41.97 12.06 -4.34
C MET A 1 41.29 10.96 -3.55
N ILE A 2 39.95 11.00 -3.45
CA ILE A 2 39.14 10.01 -2.73
C ILE A 2 38.64 8.97 -3.74
N ARG A 3 38.87 7.70 -3.43
CA ARG A 3 38.83 6.55 -4.34
C ARG A 3 37.43 6.32 -4.95
N LEU A 4 37.37 6.40 -6.28
CA LEU A 4 36.23 6.10 -7.17
C LEU A 4 35.83 4.60 -7.26
N ARG A 5 36.04 3.80 -6.21
CA ARG A 5 35.93 2.32 -6.28
C ARG A 5 34.58 1.72 -5.87
N GLN A 6 33.60 2.53 -5.48
CA GLN A 6 32.30 2.05 -4.99
C GLN A 6 31.09 2.05 -5.96
N PRO A 7 31.11 2.60 -7.20
CA PRO A 7 29.89 2.60 -8.02
C PRO A 7 29.56 1.23 -8.62
N LEU A 8 30.54 0.34 -8.79
CA LEU A 8 30.35 -0.98 -9.43
C LEU A 8 29.62 -1.99 -8.54
N ALA A 9 29.82 -1.95 -7.22
CA ALA A 9 29.12 -2.85 -6.30
C ALA A 9 27.62 -2.48 -6.14
N ALA A 10 27.30 -1.17 -6.16
CA ALA A 10 25.92 -0.69 -6.13
C ALA A 10 25.17 -1.02 -7.44
N LEU A 11 25.85 -0.94 -8.59
CA LEU A 11 25.32 -1.37 -9.89
C LEU A 11 25.08 -2.90 -9.95
N GLY A 12 25.96 -3.70 -9.34
CA GLY A 12 25.77 -5.15 -9.24
C GLY A 12 24.56 -5.56 -8.39
N LEU A 13 24.28 -4.84 -7.30
CA LEU A 13 23.10 -5.07 -6.46
C LEU A 13 21.77 -4.68 -7.14
N LEU A 14 21.79 -3.69 -8.05
CA LEU A 14 20.63 -3.33 -8.88
C LEU A 14 20.35 -4.33 -10.00
N ALA A 15 21.31 -5.20 -10.36
CA ALA A 15 21.15 -6.24 -11.36
C ALA A 15 20.58 -7.55 -10.79
N LEU A 16 20.64 -7.76 -9.47
CA LEU A 16 20.07 -8.93 -8.79
C LEU A 16 18.54 -9.09 -8.97
N PRO A 17 17.70 -8.03 -8.95
CA PRO A 17 16.28 -8.20 -9.25
C PRO A 17 16.00 -8.58 -10.70
N ALA A 18 16.92 -8.34 -11.65
CA ALA A 18 16.76 -8.79 -13.04
C ALA A 18 17.02 -10.29 -13.23
N LEU A 19 17.64 -10.95 -12.24
CA LEU A 19 17.85 -12.41 -12.20
C LEU A 19 16.79 -13.14 -11.38
N ALA A 20 15.83 -12.43 -10.77
CA ALA A 20 14.70 -13.07 -10.14
C ALA A 20 13.79 -13.64 -11.23
N ILE A 21 13.84 -14.96 -11.43
CA ILE A 21 12.79 -15.68 -12.14
C ILE A 21 11.48 -15.32 -11.44
N ALA A 22 10.56 -14.70 -12.17
CA ALA A 22 9.22 -14.44 -11.70
C ALA A 22 8.62 -15.80 -11.28
N ALA A 23 8.33 -15.96 -9.98
CA ALA A 23 7.52 -17.08 -9.53
C ALA A 23 6.21 -17.06 -10.32
N ASP A 24 5.74 -18.24 -10.72
CA ASP A 24 4.62 -18.41 -11.64
C ASP A 24 3.28 -18.05 -10.96
N ALA A 25 3.08 -16.75 -10.71
CA ALA A 25 1.83 -16.20 -10.19
C ALA A 25 0.69 -16.32 -11.21
N VAL A 26 1.01 -16.69 -12.45
CA VAL A 26 0.09 -16.74 -13.59
C VAL A 26 -1.05 -17.76 -13.39
N GLY A 27 -0.84 -18.80 -12.58
CA GLY A 27 -1.81 -19.90 -12.38
C GLY A 27 -2.90 -19.70 -11.31
N LEU A 28 -2.85 -18.64 -10.49
CA LEU A 28 -3.68 -18.56 -9.27
C LEU A 28 -5.14 -18.14 -9.47
N THR A 29 -5.53 -17.69 -10.67
CA THR A 29 -6.88 -17.15 -10.89
C THR A 29 -7.37 -17.49 -12.29
N GLN A 30 -8.57 -18.08 -12.39
CA GLN A 30 -9.22 -18.33 -13.68
C GLN A 30 -9.62 -17.00 -14.32
N LYS A 31 -9.33 -16.87 -15.62
CA LYS A 31 -9.72 -15.71 -16.41
C LYS A 31 -11.24 -15.69 -16.55
N GLN A 32 -11.90 -14.74 -15.90
CA GLN A 32 -13.32 -14.50 -16.07
C GLN A 32 -13.57 -13.73 -17.38
N ASP A 33 -14.78 -13.81 -17.93
CA ASP A 33 -15.16 -13.00 -19.08
C ASP A 33 -15.05 -11.49 -18.78
N THR A 34 -14.82 -10.70 -19.82
CA THR A 34 -14.48 -9.28 -19.72
C THR A 34 -15.63 -8.51 -19.05
N ASN A 35 -15.45 -8.07 -17.81
CA ASN A 35 -16.48 -7.32 -17.09
C ASN A 35 -16.39 -5.83 -17.42
N TRP A 36 -17.21 -5.39 -18.39
CA TRP A 36 -17.22 -4.01 -18.85
C TRP A 36 -17.62 -3.01 -17.75
N HIS A 37 -18.49 -3.42 -16.82
CA HIS A 37 -18.90 -2.55 -15.70
C HIS A 37 -17.72 -2.24 -14.77
N ALA A 38 -16.91 -3.26 -14.43
CA ALA A 38 -15.73 -3.09 -13.58
C ALA A 38 -14.68 -2.17 -14.25
N ILE A 39 -14.46 -2.35 -15.56
CA ILE A 39 -13.53 -1.53 -16.34
C ILE A 39 -13.98 -0.07 -16.36
N VAL A 40 -15.26 0.18 -16.67
CA VAL A 40 -15.80 1.55 -16.72
C VAL A 40 -15.70 2.24 -15.36
N MET A 41 -16.09 1.57 -14.28
CA MET A 41 -15.98 2.13 -12.92
C MET A 41 -14.52 2.46 -12.56
N PHE A 42 -13.58 1.58 -12.90
CA PHE A 42 -12.16 1.81 -12.67
C PHE A 42 -11.65 3.00 -13.48
N CYS A 43 -11.98 3.11 -14.77
CA CYS A 43 -11.57 4.23 -15.60
C CYS A 43 -12.15 5.57 -15.09
N ILE A 44 -13.41 5.60 -14.66
CA ILE A 44 -14.02 6.78 -14.03
C ILE A 44 -13.27 7.16 -12.75
N PHE A 45 -12.97 6.18 -11.89
CA PHE A 45 -12.22 6.40 -10.66
C PHE A 45 -10.80 6.95 -10.93
N VAL A 46 -10.08 6.36 -11.87
CA VAL A 46 -8.76 6.83 -12.31
C VAL A 46 -8.86 8.25 -12.86
N ALA A 47 -9.84 8.56 -13.71
CA ALA A 47 -10.00 9.89 -14.29
C ALA A 47 -10.29 10.95 -13.21
N MET A 48 -11.18 10.65 -12.26
CA MET A 48 -11.48 11.54 -11.14
C MET A 48 -10.25 11.79 -10.27
N THR A 49 -9.54 10.73 -9.88
CA THR A 49 -8.35 10.84 -9.03
C THR A 49 -7.19 11.53 -9.74
N MET A 50 -7.01 11.32 -11.04
CA MET A 50 -6.06 12.09 -11.85
C MET A 50 -6.45 13.57 -11.95
N GLY A 51 -7.74 13.89 -12.10
CA GLY A 51 -8.22 15.28 -12.11
C GLY A 51 -7.87 16.02 -10.82
N ILE A 52 -8.04 15.37 -9.67
CA ILE A 52 -7.66 15.90 -8.36
C ILE A 52 -6.14 16.06 -8.25
N THR A 53 -5.40 15.08 -8.76
CA THR A 53 -3.93 15.11 -8.78
C THR A 53 -3.41 16.28 -9.61
N TYR A 54 -3.97 16.50 -10.80
CA TYR A 54 -3.62 17.64 -11.66
C TYR A 54 -3.94 18.99 -10.98
N TRP A 55 -5.13 19.11 -10.39
CA TRP A 55 -5.52 20.31 -9.64
C TRP A 55 -4.58 20.62 -8.46
N ALA A 56 -4.16 19.58 -7.72
CA ALA A 56 -3.24 19.73 -6.60
C ALA A 56 -1.79 20.00 -7.06
N ALA A 57 -1.35 19.32 -8.11
CA ALA A 57 -0.03 19.51 -8.72
C ALA A 57 0.16 20.95 -9.23
N ALA A 58 -0.87 21.53 -9.86
CA ALA A 58 -0.86 22.92 -10.33
C ALA A 58 -0.67 23.96 -9.21
N ARG A 59 -0.86 23.58 -7.94
CA ARG A 59 -0.69 24.45 -6.76
C ARG A 59 0.66 24.27 -6.06
N THR A 60 1.47 23.29 -6.46
CA THR A 60 2.75 22.97 -5.82
C THR A 60 3.87 23.77 -6.48
N LYS A 61 4.49 24.72 -5.76
CA LYS A 61 5.53 25.62 -6.34
C LYS A 61 6.90 25.53 -5.67
N SER A 62 6.99 24.96 -4.47
CA SER A 62 8.24 24.82 -3.72
C SER A 62 8.50 23.38 -3.24
N THR A 63 9.74 23.09 -2.83
CA THR A 63 10.16 21.81 -2.25
C THR A 63 9.39 21.48 -0.97
N ALA A 64 9.07 22.48 -0.15
CA ALA A 64 8.25 22.30 1.06
C ALA A 64 6.79 21.99 0.69
N ASP A 65 6.25 22.58 -0.38
CA ASP A 65 4.91 22.23 -0.87
C ASP A 65 4.88 20.79 -1.40
N PHE A 66 5.93 20.37 -2.09
CA PHE A 66 6.02 19.02 -2.65
C PHE A 66 6.15 17.94 -1.56
N TYR A 67 6.97 18.17 -0.53
CA TYR A 67 7.27 17.17 0.50
C TYR A 67 6.49 17.31 1.81
N THR A 68 5.91 18.46 2.14
CA THR A 68 5.13 18.64 3.38
C THR A 68 3.83 19.41 3.18
N ALA A 69 3.42 19.65 1.93
CA ALA A 69 2.26 20.49 1.60
C ALA A 69 2.30 21.88 2.27
N GLY A 70 3.51 22.39 2.57
CA GLY A 70 3.70 23.65 3.29
C GLY A 70 3.13 23.64 4.72
N GLY A 71 2.81 22.47 5.29
CA GLY A 71 2.14 22.35 6.59
C GLY A 71 0.63 22.65 6.57
N GLY A 72 0.02 22.80 5.39
CA GLY A 72 -1.40 23.17 5.24
C GLY A 72 -2.41 22.03 5.42
N ILE A 73 -1.96 20.80 5.68
CA ILE A 73 -2.84 19.64 5.88
C ILE A 73 -3.27 19.57 7.34
N THR A 74 -4.59 19.55 7.58
CA THR A 74 -5.13 19.43 8.94
C THR A 74 -4.85 18.04 9.55
N GLY A 75 -4.82 17.94 10.88
CA GLY A 75 -4.54 16.67 11.57
C GLY A 75 -5.51 15.55 11.20
N PHE A 76 -6.80 15.86 11.01
CA PHE A 76 -7.80 14.89 10.58
C PHE A 76 -7.57 14.41 9.14
N GLN A 77 -7.28 15.32 8.21
CA GLN A 77 -6.94 14.98 6.82
C GLN A 77 -5.70 14.09 6.76
N ASN A 78 -4.66 14.43 7.51
CA ASN A 78 -3.44 13.63 7.55
C ASN A 78 -3.69 12.25 8.16
N GLY A 79 -4.46 12.17 9.25
CA GLY A 79 -4.83 10.90 9.88
C GLY A 79 -5.62 9.98 8.94
N LEU A 80 -6.59 10.55 8.21
CA LEU A 80 -7.39 9.79 7.24
C LEU A 80 -6.56 9.35 6.02
N ALA A 81 -5.64 10.20 5.53
CA ALA A 81 -4.70 9.83 4.49
C ALA A 81 -3.78 8.68 4.94
N ILE A 82 -3.22 8.78 6.15
CA ILE A 82 -2.37 7.75 6.75
C ILE A 82 -3.15 6.43 6.90
N ALA A 83 -4.42 6.46 7.31
CA ALA A 83 -5.28 5.28 7.31
C ALA A 83 -5.49 4.70 5.89
N GLY A 84 -5.68 5.55 4.89
CA GLY A 84 -5.77 5.16 3.47
C GLY A 84 -4.52 4.46 2.93
N ASP A 85 -3.34 4.93 3.33
CA ASP A 85 -2.07 4.28 3.02
C ASP A 85 -1.96 2.91 3.69
N TYR A 86 -2.45 2.78 4.93
CA TYR A 86 -2.42 1.50 5.65
C TYR A 86 -3.30 0.43 5.01
N MET A 87 -4.44 0.86 4.46
CA MET A 87 -5.37 -0.01 3.74
C MET A 87 -4.83 -0.29 2.33
N SER A 88 -3.75 -1.07 2.28
CA SER A 88 -3.11 -1.51 1.04
C SER A 88 -3.74 -2.81 0.51
N ALA A 89 -3.42 -3.18 -0.74
CA ALA A 89 -3.81 -4.48 -1.30
C ALA A 89 -3.31 -5.64 -0.43
N ALA A 90 -2.12 -5.50 0.17
CA ALA A 90 -1.58 -6.49 1.10
C ALA A 90 -2.43 -6.61 2.37
N THR A 91 -2.91 -5.49 2.91
CA THR A 91 -3.76 -5.48 4.10
C THR A 91 -5.13 -6.09 3.80
N LEU A 92 -5.76 -5.70 2.69
CA LEU A 92 -7.09 -6.21 2.33
C LEU A 92 -7.03 -7.67 1.89
N LEU A 93 -6.19 -8.03 0.91
CA LEU A 93 -6.14 -9.40 0.38
C LEU A 93 -5.32 -10.33 1.28
N GLY A 94 -4.21 -9.86 1.83
CA GLY A 94 -3.30 -10.69 2.63
C GLY A 94 -3.92 -11.09 3.96
N LEU A 95 -4.45 -10.12 4.74
CA LEU A 95 -5.07 -10.45 6.02
C LEU A 95 -6.38 -11.22 5.84
N THR A 96 -7.20 -10.89 4.84
CA THR A 96 -8.43 -11.66 4.59
C THR A 96 -8.14 -13.08 4.12
N ALA A 97 -7.14 -13.29 3.25
CA ALA A 97 -6.70 -14.64 2.86
C ALA A 97 -6.12 -15.41 4.05
N MET A 98 -5.38 -14.75 4.93
CA MET A 98 -4.87 -15.36 6.16
C MET A 98 -6.01 -15.81 7.08
N VAL A 99 -7.00 -14.96 7.34
CA VAL A 99 -8.19 -15.34 8.13
C VAL A 99 -9.00 -16.43 7.44
N TYR A 100 -9.12 -16.37 6.11
CA TYR A 100 -9.83 -17.39 5.33
C TYR A 100 -9.13 -18.75 5.34
N THR A 101 -7.82 -18.83 5.64
CA THR A 101 -7.06 -20.09 5.64
C THR A 101 -6.77 -20.60 7.04
N GLN A 102 -6.53 -19.71 7.99
CA GLN A 102 -6.19 -20.03 9.38
C GLN A 102 -7.39 -19.89 10.34
N GLY A 103 -8.54 -19.45 9.85
CA GLY A 103 -9.75 -19.29 10.65
C GLY A 103 -9.58 -18.29 11.79
N TYR A 104 -10.02 -18.69 12.99
CA TYR A 104 -10.08 -17.82 14.16
C TYR A 104 -8.70 -17.31 14.62
N ASP A 105 -7.66 -18.12 14.50
CA ASP A 105 -6.32 -17.73 14.95
C ASP A 105 -5.75 -16.57 14.11
N GLY A 106 -6.14 -16.48 12.84
CA GLY A 106 -5.81 -15.34 11.98
C GLY A 106 -6.39 -14.01 12.47
N TYR A 107 -7.51 -14.03 13.21
CA TYR A 107 -8.12 -12.82 13.77
C TYR A 107 -7.22 -12.17 14.84
N ILE A 108 -6.53 -12.99 15.65
CA ILE A 108 -5.58 -12.49 16.66
C ILE A 108 -4.42 -11.77 15.97
N TYR A 109 -3.94 -12.29 14.84
CA TYR A 109 -2.90 -11.65 14.04
C TYR A 109 -3.34 -10.28 13.50
N MET A 110 -4.58 -10.17 13.01
CA MET A 110 -5.13 -8.89 12.56
C MET A 110 -5.21 -7.86 13.70
N LEU A 111 -5.69 -8.26 14.88
CA LEU A 111 -5.76 -7.35 16.03
C LEU A 111 -4.37 -6.85 16.44
N ALA A 112 -3.37 -7.73 16.49
CA ALA A 112 -2.00 -7.35 16.79
C ALA A 112 -1.43 -6.37 15.74
N PHE A 113 -1.69 -6.63 14.46
CA PHE A 113 -1.29 -5.75 13.36
C PHE A 113 -1.86 -4.33 13.53
N PHE A 114 -3.16 -4.20 13.78
CA PHE A 114 -3.80 -2.90 13.99
C PHE A 114 -3.42 -2.23 15.32
N ALA A 115 -3.20 -3.01 16.38
CA ALA A 115 -2.82 -2.47 17.70
C ALA A 115 -1.40 -1.89 17.71
N GLY A 116 -0.49 -2.41 16.90
CA GLY A 116 0.89 -1.90 16.79
C GLY A 116 0.97 -0.49 16.19
N TRP A 117 0.02 -0.11 15.35
CA TRP A 117 0.04 1.16 14.64
C TRP A 117 -0.11 2.39 15.54
N PRO A 118 -1.13 2.48 16.43
CA PRO A 118 -1.23 3.60 17.37
C PRO A 118 0.01 3.74 18.26
N ILE A 119 0.61 2.62 18.68
CA ILE A 119 1.81 2.62 19.50
C ILE A 119 2.96 3.34 18.79
N ILE A 120 3.19 3.01 17.51
CA ILE A 120 4.23 3.67 16.70
C ILE A 120 3.88 5.14 16.47
N LEU A 121 2.62 5.46 16.15
CA LEU A 121 2.20 6.85 15.93
C LEU A 121 2.41 7.71 17.18
N PHE A 122 1.98 7.25 18.36
CA PHE A 122 2.10 8.02 19.60
C PHE A 122 3.54 8.12 20.10
N LEU A 123 4.34 7.05 19.98
CA LEU A 123 5.71 7.05 20.51
C LEU A 123 6.72 7.72 19.57
N MET A 124 6.52 7.60 18.25
CA MET A 124 7.52 7.99 17.26
C MET A 124 7.15 9.26 16.49
N ALA A 125 5.88 9.47 16.12
CA ALA A 125 5.52 10.54 15.20
C ALA A 125 5.88 11.93 15.73
N GLU A 126 5.63 12.20 17.01
CA GLU A 126 5.97 13.49 17.63
C GLU A 126 7.49 13.73 17.66
N ARG A 127 8.26 12.70 18.02
CA ARG A 127 9.74 12.78 18.07
C ARG A 127 10.32 13.08 16.69
N LEU A 128 9.83 12.40 15.64
CA LEU A 128 10.28 12.62 14.27
C LEU A 128 9.87 14.01 13.77
N ARG A 129 8.64 14.47 14.06
CA ARG A 129 8.16 15.81 13.67
C ARG A 129 9.01 16.92 14.27
N ASN A 130 9.38 16.79 15.55
CA ASN A 130 10.16 17.81 16.26
C ASN A 130 11.63 17.93 15.77
N LEU A 131 12.13 16.97 14.99
CA LEU A 131 13.47 17.04 14.40
C LEU A 131 13.53 17.88 13.12
N GLY A 132 12.39 18.23 12.52
CA GLY A 132 12.32 19.19 11.40
C GLY A 132 13.03 18.75 10.11
N ARG A 133 13.27 17.45 9.91
CA ARG A 133 13.87 16.87 8.70
C ARG A 133 12.82 16.16 7.85
N PHE A 134 13.02 16.16 6.53
CA PHE A 134 12.05 15.60 5.58
C PHE A 134 12.19 14.10 5.35
N THR A 135 13.37 13.50 5.60
CA THR A 135 13.61 12.07 5.36
C THR A 135 14.05 11.34 6.63
N PHE A 136 13.66 10.07 6.75
CA PHE A 136 14.10 9.19 7.85
C PHE A 136 15.64 9.02 7.86
N SER A 137 16.25 9.03 6.68
CA SER A 137 17.70 8.98 6.50
C SER A 137 18.39 10.19 7.14
N ASP A 138 17.81 11.39 6.98
CA ASP A 138 18.35 12.62 7.58
C ASP A 138 18.16 12.63 9.11
N ILE A 139 17.06 12.06 9.60
CA ILE A 139 16.78 11.93 11.04
C ILE A 139 17.79 11.00 11.71
N THR A 140 18.03 9.83 11.11
CA THR A 140 18.99 8.86 11.66
C THR A 140 20.43 9.35 11.53
N ALA A 141 20.77 10.04 10.45
CA ALA A 141 22.08 10.68 10.27
C ALA A 141 22.32 11.89 11.18
N TYR A 142 21.28 12.47 11.80
CA TYR A 142 21.39 13.73 12.56
C TYR A 142 22.38 13.65 13.74
N ARG A 143 22.49 12.49 14.40
CA ARG A 143 23.41 12.26 15.54
C ARG A 143 24.54 11.28 15.25
N LEU A 144 24.70 10.87 13.98
CA LEU A 144 25.63 9.82 13.57
C LEU A 144 26.47 10.27 12.36
N ASP A 145 27.40 9.41 11.92
CA ASP A 145 28.18 9.65 10.70
C ASP A 145 27.25 9.71 9.47
N GLN A 146 27.07 10.92 8.95
CA GLN A 146 26.09 11.18 7.89
C GLN A 146 26.34 10.37 6.63
N GLY A 147 27.59 10.14 6.23
CA GLY A 147 27.91 9.44 4.99
C GLY A 147 27.53 7.96 5.07
N LYS A 148 27.98 7.28 6.14
CA LYS A 148 27.75 5.85 6.32
C LYS A 148 26.28 5.55 6.65
N VAL A 149 25.68 6.31 7.56
CA VAL A 149 24.29 6.08 8.00
C VAL A 149 23.30 6.37 6.89
N ARG A 150 23.49 7.44 6.10
CA ARG A 150 22.60 7.74 4.98
C ARG A 150 22.67 6.65 3.89
N THR A 151 23.86 6.11 3.62
CA THR A 151 24.04 5.02 2.65
C THR A 151 23.37 3.74 3.16
N MET A 152 23.58 3.37 4.43
CA MET A 152 22.92 2.21 5.05
C MET A 152 21.40 2.35 5.07
N ALA A 153 20.88 3.52 5.46
CA ALA A 153 19.45 3.81 5.50
C ALA A 153 18.82 3.79 4.09
N ALA A 154 19.54 4.27 3.07
CA ALA A 154 19.08 4.21 1.69
C ALA A 154 19.01 2.77 1.17
N ILE A 155 20.04 1.95 1.41
CA ILE A 155 20.06 0.54 1.01
C ILE A 155 18.97 -0.25 1.72
N SER A 156 18.82 -0.08 3.03
CA SER A 156 17.78 -0.78 3.80
C SER A 156 16.38 -0.36 3.35
N SER A 157 16.14 0.94 3.15
CA SER A 157 14.86 1.45 2.67
C SER A 157 14.54 0.91 1.28
N LEU A 158 15.50 0.95 0.35
CA LEU A 158 15.29 0.44 -1.01
C LEU A 158 15.00 -1.06 -1.01
N THR A 159 15.72 -1.83 -0.20
CA THR A 159 15.52 -3.28 -0.06
C THR A 159 14.10 -3.58 0.42
N VAL A 160 13.66 -2.94 1.51
CA VAL A 160 12.32 -3.14 2.08
C VAL A 160 11.24 -2.71 1.08
N VAL A 161 11.41 -1.56 0.41
CA VAL A 161 10.47 -1.06 -0.59
C VAL A 161 10.39 -2.00 -1.80
N CYS A 162 11.51 -2.55 -2.28
CA CYS A 162 11.50 -3.51 -3.39
C CYS A 162 10.65 -4.74 -3.08
N PHE A 163 10.86 -5.39 -1.94
CA PHE A 163 10.04 -6.55 -1.54
C PHE A 163 8.57 -6.18 -1.37
N TYR A 164 8.33 -5.01 -0.77
CA TYR A 164 6.97 -4.51 -0.57
C TYR A 164 6.24 -4.26 -1.90
N LEU A 165 6.90 -3.62 -2.87
CA LEU A 165 6.34 -3.34 -4.18
C LEU A 165 6.08 -4.62 -4.98
N ILE A 166 6.93 -5.65 -4.87
CA ILE A 166 6.67 -6.94 -5.52
C ILE A 166 5.33 -7.52 -5.04
N ALA A 167 5.12 -7.59 -3.72
CA ALA A 167 3.88 -8.11 -3.15
C ALA A 167 2.65 -7.29 -3.60
N GLN A 168 2.78 -5.95 -3.66
CA GLN A 168 1.70 -5.09 -4.14
C GLN A 168 1.40 -5.27 -5.63
N MET A 169 2.42 -5.40 -6.48
CA MET A 169 2.23 -5.59 -7.93
C MET A 169 1.56 -6.92 -8.23
N VAL A 170 1.89 -7.98 -7.50
CA VAL A 170 1.19 -9.27 -7.59
C VAL A 170 -0.27 -9.11 -7.18
N GLY A 171 -0.54 -8.47 -6.04
CA GLY A 171 -1.92 -8.23 -5.59
C GLY A 171 -2.75 -7.43 -6.59
N ALA A 172 -2.19 -6.33 -7.12
CA ALA A 172 -2.86 -5.51 -8.13
C ALA A 172 -3.09 -6.27 -9.46
N GLY A 173 -2.09 -7.01 -9.93
CA GLY A 173 -2.18 -7.80 -11.16
C GLY A 173 -3.25 -8.89 -11.08
N GLN A 174 -3.34 -9.62 -9.97
CA GLN A 174 -4.37 -10.64 -9.76
C GLN A 174 -5.77 -10.03 -9.71
N LEU A 175 -5.93 -8.88 -9.05
CA LEU A 175 -7.22 -8.17 -9.01
C LEU A 175 -7.66 -7.76 -10.41
N ILE A 176 -6.80 -7.14 -11.21
CA ILE A 176 -7.18 -6.71 -12.57
C ILE A 176 -7.43 -7.91 -13.48
N LYS A 177 -6.66 -9.00 -13.37
CA LYS A 177 -6.91 -10.25 -14.07
C LYS A 177 -8.32 -10.78 -13.78
N LEU A 178 -8.69 -10.80 -12.49
CA LEU A 178 -9.99 -11.29 -12.02
C LEU A 178 -11.13 -10.36 -12.43
N LEU A 179 -10.99 -9.05 -12.18
CA LEU A 179 -12.05 -8.08 -12.41
C LEU A 179 -12.26 -7.79 -13.89
N PHE A 180 -11.21 -7.68 -14.71
CA PHE A 180 -11.33 -7.24 -16.11
C PHE A 180 -11.26 -8.41 -17.09
N GLY A 181 -10.87 -9.61 -16.65
CA GLY A 181 -10.63 -10.73 -17.55
C GLY A 181 -9.45 -10.50 -18.49
N LEU A 182 -8.50 -9.64 -18.12
CA LEU A 182 -7.29 -9.35 -18.90
C LEU A 182 -6.16 -10.32 -18.56
N ASP A 183 -5.17 -10.45 -19.46
CA ASP A 183 -3.96 -11.20 -19.14
C ASP A 183 -3.18 -10.55 -17.99
N TYR A 184 -2.60 -11.37 -17.11
CA TYR A 184 -1.86 -10.91 -15.94
C TYR A 184 -0.69 -9.99 -16.29
N ASN A 185 0.04 -10.28 -17.38
CA ASN A 185 1.17 -9.46 -17.79
C ASN A 185 0.71 -8.07 -18.24
N ILE A 186 -0.35 -8.04 -19.06
CA ILE A 186 -0.96 -6.77 -19.53
C ILE A 186 -1.46 -5.96 -18.34
N ALA A 187 -2.10 -6.62 -17.37
CA ALA A 187 -2.60 -5.99 -16.15
C ALA A 187 -1.49 -5.31 -15.34
N ILE A 188 -0.37 -6.00 -15.10
CA ILE A 188 0.76 -5.43 -14.35
C ILE A 188 1.35 -4.23 -15.07
N PHE A 189 1.66 -4.36 -16.37
CA PHE A 189 2.29 -3.26 -17.12
C PHE A 189 1.38 -2.04 -17.19
N ALA A 190 0.07 -2.23 -17.41
CA ALA A 190 -0.90 -1.14 -17.46
C ALA A 190 -0.99 -0.41 -16.10
N VAL A 191 -1.14 -1.14 -14.99
CA VAL A 191 -1.20 -0.56 -13.65
C VAL A 191 0.12 0.11 -13.27
N GLY A 192 1.25 -0.52 -13.58
CA GLY A 192 2.58 0.02 -13.29
C GLY A 192 2.85 1.35 -13.99
N ILE A 193 2.53 1.45 -15.29
CA ILE A 193 2.66 2.70 -16.05
C ILE A 193 1.73 3.78 -15.48
N LEU A 194 0.47 3.41 -15.22
CA LEU A 194 -0.51 4.33 -14.64
C LEU A 194 -0.03 4.89 -13.28
N MET A 195 0.49 4.03 -12.40
CA MET A 195 1.02 4.43 -11.10
C MET A 195 2.29 5.29 -11.22
N MET A 196 3.16 5.03 -12.21
CA MET A 196 4.32 5.89 -12.48
C MET A 196 3.89 7.31 -12.89
N VAL A 197 2.91 7.44 -13.78
CA VAL A 197 2.34 8.75 -14.15
C VAL A 197 1.77 9.43 -12.91
N TYR A 198 1.02 8.68 -12.09
CA TYR A 198 0.38 9.20 -10.89
C TYR A 198 1.35 9.85 -9.91
N VAL A 199 2.41 9.11 -9.56
CA VAL A 199 3.37 9.52 -8.52
C VAL A 199 4.29 10.63 -9.02
N THR A 200 4.63 10.63 -10.32
CA THR A 200 5.55 11.64 -10.90
C THR A 200 4.96 13.05 -10.82
N PHE A 201 3.65 13.21 -10.97
CA PHE A 201 3.02 14.53 -11.04
C PHE A 201 2.33 14.99 -9.73
N GLY A 202 2.10 14.11 -8.75
CA GLY A 202 1.19 14.43 -7.63
C GLY A 202 1.74 15.33 -6.51
N GLY A 203 2.94 15.08 -5.99
CA GLY A 203 3.40 15.72 -4.74
C GLY A 203 2.53 15.37 -3.52
N MET A 204 2.90 15.88 -2.33
CA MET A 204 2.24 15.49 -1.06
C MET A 204 0.76 15.89 -0.98
N VAL A 205 0.38 17.07 -1.50
CA VAL A 205 -1.03 17.50 -1.47
C VAL A 205 -1.92 16.53 -2.25
N ALA A 206 -1.50 16.15 -3.47
CA ALA A 206 -2.28 15.22 -4.27
C ALA A 206 -2.36 13.86 -3.59
N THR A 207 -1.23 13.32 -3.10
CA THR A 207 -1.24 12.01 -2.44
C THR A 207 -2.17 12.01 -1.24
N THR A 208 -2.12 13.04 -0.38
CA THR A 208 -3.04 13.14 0.78
C THR A 208 -4.51 13.09 0.38
N TRP A 209 -4.94 13.89 -0.61
CA TRP A 209 -6.35 13.88 -1.06
C TRP A 209 -6.78 12.53 -1.62
N VAL A 210 -5.88 11.89 -2.35
CA VAL A 210 -6.13 10.59 -2.98
C VAL A 210 -6.25 9.51 -1.92
N GLN A 211 -5.39 9.55 -0.90
CA GLN A 211 -5.49 8.61 0.21
C GLN A 211 -6.72 8.84 1.07
N ILE A 212 -7.17 10.08 1.23
CA ILE A 212 -8.45 10.37 1.90
C ILE A 212 -9.62 9.71 1.15
N ILE A 213 -9.69 9.91 -0.17
CA ILE A 213 -10.75 9.32 -1.01
C ILE A 213 -10.70 7.80 -0.91
N LYS A 214 -9.51 7.22 -1.05
CA LYS A 214 -9.27 5.78 -0.92
C LYS A 214 -9.71 5.27 0.46
N ALA A 215 -9.38 5.98 1.53
CA ALA A 215 -9.76 5.60 2.89
C ALA A 215 -11.28 5.58 3.06
N VAL A 216 -11.98 6.63 2.65
CA VAL A 216 -13.44 6.71 2.73
C VAL A 216 -14.09 5.60 1.91
N MET A 217 -13.61 5.38 0.68
CA MET A 217 -14.13 4.33 -0.19
C MET A 217 -13.94 2.94 0.41
N LEU A 218 -12.73 2.61 0.89
CA LEU A 218 -12.44 1.30 1.48
C LEU A 218 -13.19 1.07 2.78
N LEU A 219 -13.32 2.08 3.64
CA LEU A 219 -14.11 1.97 4.86
C LEU A 219 -15.59 1.75 4.52
N SER A 220 -16.17 2.57 3.63
CA SER A 220 -17.57 2.41 3.23
C SER A 220 -17.84 1.06 2.55
N GLY A 221 -16.96 0.63 1.64
CA GLY A 221 -17.08 -0.61 0.89
C GLY A 221 -16.89 -1.82 1.79
N GLY A 222 -15.88 -1.79 2.68
CA GLY A 222 -15.64 -2.83 3.67
C GLY A 222 -16.79 -2.97 4.65
N THR A 223 -17.32 -1.86 5.18
CA THR A 223 -18.49 -1.88 6.05
C THR A 223 -19.72 -2.41 5.32
N LEU A 224 -19.95 -2.03 4.07
CA LEU A 224 -21.06 -2.54 3.26
C LEU A 224 -20.94 -4.06 3.04
N VAL A 225 -19.75 -4.56 2.68
CA VAL A 225 -19.50 -6.00 2.52
C VAL A 225 -19.71 -6.74 3.83
N MET A 226 -19.24 -6.18 4.95
CA MET A 226 -19.48 -6.75 6.29
C MET A 226 -20.98 -6.86 6.60
N LEU A 227 -21.76 -5.81 6.34
CA LEU A 227 -23.21 -5.82 6.58
C LEU A 227 -23.94 -6.82 5.68
N LEU A 228 -23.58 -6.90 4.39
CA LEU A 228 -24.14 -7.88 3.46
C LEU A 228 -23.78 -9.31 3.88
N ALA A 229 -22.55 -9.56 4.31
CA ALA A 229 -22.13 -10.86 4.81
C ALA A 229 -22.92 -11.23 6.08
N MET A 230 -23.03 -10.32 7.06
CA MET A 230 -23.80 -10.54 8.29
C MET A 230 -25.29 -10.79 8.03
N SER A 231 -25.85 -10.16 6.98
CA SER A 231 -27.25 -10.39 6.60
C SER A 231 -27.54 -11.85 6.21
N GLN A 232 -26.55 -12.55 5.63
CA GLN A 232 -26.69 -13.98 5.31
C GLN A 232 -26.75 -14.89 6.54
N PHE A 233 -26.28 -14.40 7.70
CA PHE A 233 -26.30 -15.09 8.98
C PHE A 233 -27.34 -14.51 9.94
N GLY A 234 -28.31 -13.72 9.45
CA GLY A 234 -29.33 -13.10 10.28
C GLY A 234 -28.78 -12.15 11.35
N PHE A 235 -27.61 -11.54 11.11
CA PHE A 235 -26.86 -10.71 12.06
C PHE A 235 -26.43 -11.43 13.36
N SER A 236 -26.45 -12.76 13.39
CA SER A 236 -25.99 -13.54 14.52
C SER A 236 -24.48 -13.79 14.45
N TYR A 237 -23.73 -13.11 15.32
CA TYR A 237 -22.29 -13.35 15.46
C TYR A 237 -21.99 -14.80 15.85
N ALA A 238 -22.83 -15.42 16.68
CA ALA A 238 -22.67 -16.80 17.11
C ALA A 238 -22.73 -17.77 15.91
N ASP A 239 -23.64 -17.54 14.96
CA ASP A 239 -23.78 -18.40 13.78
C ASP A 239 -22.63 -18.21 12.79
N VAL A 240 -22.11 -16.99 12.64
CA VAL A 240 -20.88 -16.71 11.88
C VAL A 240 -19.72 -17.51 12.47
N MET A 241 -19.51 -17.43 13.78
CA MET A 241 -18.40 -18.10 14.46
C MET A 241 -18.53 -19.62 14.45
N LYS A 242 -19.74 -20.14 14.63
CA LYS A 242 -20.02 -21.58 14.55
C LYS A 242 -19.74 -22.13 13.17
N ASN A 243 -20.14 -21.43 12.11
CA ASN A 243 -19.84 -21.85 10.74
C ASN A 243 -18.36 -21.71 10.41
N ALA A 244 -17.70 -20.62 10.84
CA ALA A 244 -16.27 -20.41 10.63
C ALA A 244 -15.42 -21.52 11.27
N THR A 245 -15.75 -21.94 12.48
CA THR A 245 -15.07 -23.03 13.21
C THR A 245 -15.40 -24.41 12.64
N ALA A 246 -16.59 -24.61 12.08
CA ALA A 246 -16.94 -25.86 11.40
C ALA A 246 -16.14 -26.08 10.11
N VAL A 247 -15.82 -25.01 9.39
CA VAL A 247 -14.98 -25.04 8.17
C VAL A 247 -13.49 -25.19 8.53
N HIS A 248 -13.03 -24.55 9.60
CA HIS A 248 -11.64 -24.57 10.07
C HIS A 248 -11.48 -25.43 11.32
N LYS A 249 -11.82 -26.72 11.22
CA LYS A 249 -11.54 -27.65 12.34
C LYS A 249 -10.04 -27.69 12.59
N LEU A 250 -9.64 -27.44 13.84
CA LEU A 250 -8.28 -27.69 14.30
C LEU A 250 -7.99 -29.17 14.02
N LYS A 251 -6.98 -29.45 13.19
CA LYS A 251 -6.42 -30.80 13.12
C LYS A 251 -5.75 -31.06 14.46
N ASP A 252 -6.26 -32.04 15.19
CA ASP A 252 -5.61 -32.60 16.39
C ASP A 252 -4.15 -33.02 16.11
#